data_AF-A0A955WTX6-F1
#
_entry.id   AF-A0A955WTX6-F1
#
_cell.length_a   1.000
_cell.length_b   1.000
_cell.length_c   1.000
_cell.angle_alpha   90.00
_cell.angle_beta   90.00
_cell.angle_gamma   90.00
#
_symmetry.space_group_name_H-M   'P 1'
#
loop_
_entity.id
_entity.type
_entity.pdbx_description
1 polymer ?
#
loop_
_entity_poly.entity_id
_entity_poly.type
_entity_poly.pdbx_seq_one_letter_code
_entity_poly.pdbx_strand_id
1 'polypeptide(L)'
;DPCDEDDDNDGVADVDDNCPYAANEDQVDLDGDGVGDACDGDVDGDEVPNQSDNCPYVPNPDQSDVDDDQRGDACEGVDGDYGFALQGAGCDQGGHGSGGGGAPLLFALLALGLRRRRAR
;
A
#
# COMPACT_ATOMS: atom_id res chain seq x y z
N ASP A 1 20.61 -33.13 6.90
CA ASP A 1 21.49 -34.17 7.54
C ASP A 1 21.19 -34.10 9.04
N PRO A 2 21.14 -35.15 9.87
CA PRO A 2 20.82 -34.97 11.30
C PRO A 2 21.81 -34.08 12.09
N CYS A 3 22.90 -33.65 11.46
CA CYS A 3 23.85 -32.63 11.94
C CYS A 3 23.74 -31.29 11.20
N ASP A 4 22.79 -31.16 10.28
CA ASP A 4 22.43 -29.89 9.64
C ASP A 4 21.45 -29.20 10.58
N GLU A 5 21.75 -27.96 10.93
CA GLU A 5 20.89 -27.14 11.80
C GLU A 5 20.21 -26.02 11.00
N ASP A 6 20.43 -26.00 9.67
CA ASP A 6 19.99 -24.99 8.70
C ASP A 6 19.85 -25.72 7.33
N ASP A 7 18.70 -26.37 7.13
CA ASP A 7 18.46 -27.29 6.01
C ASP A 7 18.42 -26.58 4.64
N ASP A 8 18.20 -25.27 4.58
CA ASP A 8 18.13 -24.48 3.35
C ASP A 8 19.29 -23.48 3.13
N ASN A 9 20.16 -23.34 4.14
CA ASN A 9 21.40 -22.57 4.13
C ASN A 9 21.18 -21.06 3.97
N ASP A 10 20.13 -20.51 4.59
CA ASP A 10 19.85 -19.07 4.62
C ASP A 10 20.48 -18.35 5.84
N GLY A 11 21.11 -19.10 6.75
CA GLY A 11 21.79 -18.56 7.92
C GLY A 11 20.89 -18.37 9.15
N VAL A 12 19.62 -18.81 9.08
CA VAL A 12 18.71 -19.01 10.20
C VAL A 12 18.67 -20.50 10.53
N ALA A 13 18.68 -20.85 11.82
CA ALA A 13 18.64 -22.26 12.20
C ALA A 13 17.20 -22.79 12.10
N ASP A 14 17.00 -24.05 11.71
CA ASP A 14 15.69 -24.72 11.51
C ASP A 14 14.69 -24.53 12.69
N VAL A 15 15.22 -24.33 13.91
CA VAL A 15 14.42 -24.15 15.14
C VAL A 15 13.87 -22.74 15.32
N ASP A 16 14.49 -21.76 14.67
CA ASP A 16 14.16 -20.33 14.68
C ASP A 16 13.70 -19.84 13.30
N ASP A 17 13.70 -20.72 12.29
CA ASP A 17 13.34 -20.45 10.90
C ASP A 17 11.84 -20.64 10.64
N ASN A 18 11.17 -19.60 10.16
CA ASN A 18 9.75 -19.64 9.78
C ASN A 18 9.49 -20.34 8.44
N CYS A 19 10.55 -20.70 7.70
CA CYS A 19 10.53 -21.52 6.49
C CYS A 19 11.71 -22.51 6.40
N PRO A 20 11.77 -23.59 7.22
CA PRO A 20 12.92 -24.51 7.36
C PRO A 20 13.47 -25.21 6.10
N TYR A 21 12.81 -25.02 4.95
CA TYR A 21 13.15 -25.66 3.68
C TYR A 21 13.16 -24.67 2.50
N ALA A 22 13.02 -23.36 2.75
CA ALA A 22 12.89 -22.33 1.73
C ALA A 22 13.56 -21.02 2.16
N ALA A 23 14.82 -20.87 1.73
CA ALA A 23 15.70 -19.80 2.17
C ALA A 23 15.06 -18.40 2.15
N ASN A 24 15.05 -17.74 3.30
CA ASN A 24 14.49 -16.43 3.55
C ASN A 24 15.21 -15.74 4.74
N GLU A 25 16.45 -15.30 4.50
CA GLU A 25 17.34 -14.73 5.52
C GLU A 25 16.72 -13.57 6.34
N ASP A 26 15.73 -12.86 5.77
CA ASP A 26 15.03 -11.74 6.39
C ASP A 26 13.80 -12.14 7.23
N GLN A 27 13.39 -13.41 7.18
CA GLN A 27 12.34 -14.02 7.99
C GLN A 27 11.04 -13.20 7.98
N VAL A 28 10.67 -12.67 6.81
CA VAL A 28 9.42 -11.93 6.63
C VAL A 28 8.25 -12.88 6.85
N ASP A 29 7.26 -12.38 7.59
CA ASP A 29 6.00 -13.03 7.96
C ASP A 29 4.98 -11.89 8.05
N LEU A 30 4.28 -11.63 6.95
CA LEU A 30 3.44 -10.45 6.76
C LEU A 30 2.15 -10.52 7.58
N ASP A 31 1.54 -11.70 7.71
CA ASP A 31 0.28 -11.90 8.43
C ASP A 31 0.49 -12.27 9.92
N GLY A 32 1.70 -12.69 10.30
CA GLY A 32 2.10 -13.02 11.65
C GLY A 32 1.59 -14.39 12.14
N ASP A 33 1.32 -15.32 11.23
CA ASP A 33 0.84 -16.66 11.58
C ASP A 33 1.97 -17.63 11.99
N GLY A 34 3.23 -17.23 11.75
CA GLY A 34 4.45 -17.99 12.05
C GLY A 34 4.98 -18.84 10.90
N VAL A 35 4.37 -18.77 9.71
CA VAL A 35 4.88 -19.29 8.44
C VAL A 35 5.47 -18.11 7.66
N GLY A 36 6.71 -18.22 7.20
CA GLY A 36 7.32 -17.10 6.47
C GLY A 36 6.73 -16.93 5.06
N ASP A 37 6.75 -15.70 4.55
CA ASP A 37 6.26 -15.34 3.20
C ASP A 37 6.84 -16.23 2.09
N ALA A 38 8.06 -16.76 2.29
CA ALA A 38 8.75 -17.62 1.33
C ALA A 38 8.13 -19.02 1.18
N CYS A 39 7.42 -19.50 2.21
CA CYS A 39 6.82 -20.82 2.26
C CYS A 39 5.32 -20.80 2.60
N ASP A 40 4.74 -19.62 2.78
CA ASP A 40 3.32 -19.42 3.00
C ASP A 40 2.51 -19.42 1.68
N GLY A 41 1.35 -20.06 1.71
CA GLY A 41 0.39 -20.12 0.61
C GLY A 41 -0.64 -18.98 0.60
N ASP A 42 -0.69 -18.17 1.65
CA ASP A 42 -1.63 -17.07 1.88
C ASP A 42 -0.94 -15.94 2.68
N VAL A 43 0.02 -15.25 2.06
CA VAL A 43 1.00 -14.42 2.78
C VAL A 43 0.41 -13.23 3.53
N ASP A 44 -0.82 -12.81 3.22
CA ASP A 44 -1.48 -11.71 3.90
C ASP A 44 -2.64 -12.15 4.81
N GLY A 45 -2.91 -13.46 4.87
CA GLY A 45 -3.83 -14.08 5.82
C GLY A 45 -5.29 -13.69 5.61
N ASP A 46 -5.70 -13.41 4.37
CA ASP A 46 -7.04 -12.95 4.03
C ASP A 46 -8.02 -14.08 3.64
N GLU A 47 -7.55 -15.33 3.72
CA GLU A 47 -8.22 -16.57 3.32
C GLU A 47 -8.33 -16.79 1.80
N VAL A 48 -7.63 -16.00 0.97
CA VAL A 48 -7.50 -16.16 -0.47
C VAL A 48 -6.07 -16.57 -0.82
N PRO A 49 -5.83 -17.80 -1.31
CA PRO A 49 -4.47 -18.25 -1.59
C PRO A 49 -3.75 -17.36 -2.62
N ASN A 50 -2.45 -17.11 -2.43
CA ASN A 50 -1.59 -16.23 -3.25
C ASN A 50 -1.79 -16.36 -4.77
N GLN A 51 -2.08 -17.58 -5.26
CA GLN A 51 -2.26 -17.86 -6.69
C GLN A 51 -3.60 -17.40 -7.26
N SER A 52 -4.57 -17.11 -6.40
CA SER A 52 -5.94 -16.70 -6.74
C SER A 52 -6.28 -15.32 -6.21
N ASP A 53 -5.33 -14.68 -5.52
CA ASP A 53 -5.48 -13.37 -4.91
C ASP A 53 -5.07 -12.25 -5.88
N ASN A 54 -5.95 -11.28 -6.09
CA ASN A 54 -5.68 -10.10 -6.90
C ASN A 54 -4.90 -8.99 -6.15
N CYS A 55 -4.65 -9.17 -4.85
CA CYS A 55 -3.77 -8.37 -4.01
C CYS A 55 -2.93 -9.22 -3.02
N PRO A 56 -1.97 -10.04 -3.49
CA PRO A 56 -1.23 -11.03 -2.69
C PRO A 56 -0.40 -10.53 -1.49
N TYR A 57 -0.48 -9.26 -1.11
CA TYR A 57 0.27 -8.68 0.01
C TYR A 57 -0.57 -7.62 0.75
N VAL A 58 -1.88 -7.54 0.48
CA VAL A 58 -2.80 -6.55 1.05
C VAL A 58 -4.16 -7.22 1.25
N PRO A 59 -4.55 -7.52 2.51
CA PRO A 59 -5.73 -8.33 2.77
C PRO A 59 -7.00 -7.76 2.15
N ASN A 60 -7.66 -8.54 1.30
CA ASN A 60 -8.89 -8.18 0.62
C ASN A 60 -9.78 -9.41 0.33
N PRO A 61 -10.42 -10.00 1.36
CA PRO A 61 -11.16 -11.26 1.23
C PRO A 61 -12.34 -11.21 0.23
N ASP A 62 -12.79 -10.01 -0.14
CA ASP A 62 -13.86 -9.80 -1.11
C ASP A 62 -13.39 -9.75 -2.57
N GLN A 63 -12.08 -9.69 -2.82
CA GLN A 63 -11.44 -9.77 -4.14
C GLN A 63 -12.08 -8.78 -5.15
N SER A 64 -12.40 -7.57 -4.67
CA SER A 64 -12.99 -6.54 -5.54
C SER A 64 -11.99 -6.10 -6.60
N ASP A 65 -12.43 -6.06 -7.85
CA ASP A 65 -11.70 -5.60 -9.04
C ASP A 65 -12.75 -4.96 -9.97
N VAL A 66 -12.89 -3.64 -9.89
CA VAL A 66 -13.98 -2.92 -10.59
C VAL A 66 -13.68 -2.70 -12.07
N ASP A 67 -12.41 -2.64 -12.46
CA ASP A 67 -11.99 -2.39 -13.84
C ASP A 67 -11.49 -3.63 -14.60
N ASP A 68 -11.55 -4.80 -13.96
CA ASP A 68 -11.26 -6.15 -14.48
C ASP A 68 -9.81 -6.28 -15.01
N ASP A 69 -8.83 -5.64 -14.35
CA ASP A 69 -7.42 -5.68 -14.77
C ASP A 69 -6.59 -6.79 -14.08
N GLN A 70 -7.20 -7.56 -13.17
CA GLN A 70 -6.61 -8.59 -12.31
C GLN A 70 -5.75 -8.07 -11.15
N ARG A 71 -5.78 -6.76 -10.88
CA ARG A 71 -5.29 -6.16 -9.64
C ARG A 71 -6.51 -5.70 -8.84
N GLY A 72 -6.56 -6.08 -7.57
CA GLY A 72 -7.70 -5.70 -6.74
C GLY A 72 -7.72 -4.22 -6.37
N ASP A 73 -8.91 -3.69 -6.15
CA ASP A 73 -9.17 -2.33 -5.68
C ASP A 73 -8.34 -2.00 -4.40
N ALA A 74 -8.08 -3.02 -3.56
CA ALA A 74 -7.33 -2.89 -2.31
C ALA A 74 -5.84 -2.56 -2.49
N CYS A 75 -5.25 -2.95 -3.62
CA CYS A 75 -3.86 -2.72 -3.96
C CYS A 75 -3.72 -1.91 -5.26
N GLU A 76 -4.74 -1.15 -5.65
CA GLU A 76 -4.61 -0.16 -6.70
C GLU A 76 -3.70 1.01 -6.30
N GLY A 77 -2.98 1.58 -7.27
CA GLY A 77 -2.06 2.71 -7.04
C GLY A 77 -0.79 2.37 -6.28
N VAL A 78 -0.56 1.08 -5.98
CA VAL A 78 0.77 0.58 -5.60
C VAL A 78 1.51 0.22 -6.89
N ASP A 79 2.17 1.23 -7.45
CA ASP A 79 2.84 1.15 -8.74
C ASP A 79 4.11 0.26 -8.66
N GLY A 80 3.97 -1.06 -8.59
CA GLY A 80 4.91 -2.09 -9.08
C GLY A 80 6.42 -1.99 -8.79
N ASP A 81 6.88 -1.15 -7.85
CA ASP A 81 8.29 -0.92 -7.51
C ASP A 81 8.43 -0.83 -5.97
N TYR A 82 8.30 -1.98 -5.30
CA TYR A 82 8.64 -2.27 -3.90
C TYR A 82 8.04 -1.35 -2.81
N GLY A 83 6.84 -1.69 -2.32
CA GLY A 83 6.24 -1.12 -1.11
C GLY A 83 6.63 -1.84 0.18
N PHE A 84 7.92 -1.92 0.50
CA PHE A 84 8.37 -2.27 1.85
C PHE A 84 7.70 -1.34 2.86
N ALA A 85 6.96 -1.89 3.80
CA ALA A 85 6.24 -1.17 4.84
C ALA A 85 7.18 -0.29 5.68
N LEU A 86 7.37 0.98 5.27
CA LEU A 86 7.85 2.06 6.14
C LEU A 86 6.97 3.29 5.99
N GLN A 87 5.70 3.20 6.38
CA GLN A 87 4.97 4.39 6.82
C GLN A 87 4.52 4.27 8.28
N GLY A 88 5.52 3.98 9.12
CA GLY A 88 5.46 4.12 10.56
C GLY A 88 6.31 5.29 11.09
N ALA A 89 6.41 6.45 10.41
CA ALA A 89 6.86 7.69 11.03
C ALA A 89 6.63 8.92 10.13
N GLY A 90 5.97 9.94 10.67
CA GLY A 90 6.35 11.33 10.39
C GLY A 90 5.61 12.05 9.26
N CYS A 91 4.95 13.12 9.66
CA CYS A 91 4.54 14.24 8.84
C CYS A 91 5.62 14.69 7.82
N ASP A 92 5.33 14.57 6.52
CA ASP A 92 5.93 15.45 5.52
C ASP A 92 4.83 16.07 4.65
N GLN A 93 4.57 17.33 4.93
CA GLN A 93 3.94 18.23 3.98
C GLN A 93 5.06 18.69 3.04
N GLY A 94 5.12 18.18 1.80
CA GLY A 94 6.32 18.43 1.01
C GLY A 94 6.31 18.17 -0.48
N GLY A 95 5.22 18.48 -1.19
CA GLY A 95 5.31 19.07 -2.54
C GLY A 95 5.85 18.23 -3.71
N HIS A 96 4.95 17.89 -4.63
CA HIS A 96 5.26 17.89 -6.07
C HIS A 96 4.54 19.06 -6.74
N GLY A 97 5.21 20.21 -6.72
CA GLY A 97 4.81 21.36 -7.52
C GLY A 97 5.35 21.23 -8.95
N SER A 98 4.46 21.38 -9.94
CA SER A 98 4.72 22.13 -11.18
C SER A 98 3.47 22.21 -12.05
N GLY A 99 2.96 23.43 -12.28
CA GLY A 99 2.16 23.73 -13.47
C GLY A 99 1.00 24.71 -13.30
N GLY A 100 1.23 25.99 -13.59
CA GLY A 100 0.16 26.90 -14.04
C GLY A 100 -0.06 28.14 -13.20
N GLY A 101 0.79 29.16 -13.39
CA GLY A 101 0.54 30.50 -12.88
C GLY A 101 -0.69 31.16 -13.53
N GLY A 102 -1.57 31.71 -12.69
CA GLY A 102 -2.63 32.62 -13.08
C GLY A 102 -2.86 33.63 -11.97
N ALA A 103 -2.19 34.77 -12.05
CA ALA A 103 -2.37 35.88 -11.10
C ALA A 103 -3.81 36.42 -11.17
N PRO A 104 -4.45 36.78 -10.04
CA PRO A 104 -5.74 37.45 -10.09
C PRO A 104 -5.51 38.92 -10.46
N LEU A 105 -5.93 39.30 -11.67
CA LEU A 105 -5.94 40.70 -12.11
C LEU A 105 -7.37 41.22 -12.17
N LEU A 106 -7.52 42.41 -11.58
CA LEU A 106 -8.60 43.38 -11.68
C LEU A 106 -9.81 43.26 -10.73
N PHE A 107 -9.67 43.98 -9.62
CA PHE A 107 -10.72 44.87 -9.10
C PHE A 107 -11.36 45.70 -10.24
N ALA A 108 -12.66 45.55 -10.45
CA ALA A 108 -13.48 46.54 -11.12
C ALA A 108 -14.73 46.82 -10.29
N LEU A 109 -14.69 47.93 -9.55
CA LEU A 109 -15.79 48.54 -8.83
C LEU A 109 -16.92 48.94 -9.81
N LEU A 110 -18.09 48.32 -9.68
CA LEU A 110 -19.34 48.89 -10.21
C LEU A 110 -20.41 48.79 -9.13
N ALA A 111 -20.32 49.71 -8.16
CA ALA A 111 -21.42 50.03 -7.27
C ALA A 111 -22.51 50.75 -8.08
N LEU A 112 -23.44 50.01 -8.68
CA LEU A 112 -24.69 50.58 -9.18
C LEU A 112 -25.54 51.00 -7.97
N GLY A 113 -25.55 52.31 -7.73
CA GLY A 113 -26.42 52.94 -6.74
C GLY A 113 -27.89 52.80 -7.13
N LEU A 114 -28.60 51.83 -6.56
CA LEU A 114 -30.05 51.85 -6.49
C LEU A 114 -30.50 52.84 -5.41
N ARG A 115 -30.86 54.05 -5.86
CA ARG A 115 -31.54 55.07 -5.05
C ARG A 115 -32.88 54.51 -4.55
N ARG A 116 -32.99 54.21 -3.26
CA ARG A 116 -34.29 53.97 -2.61
C ARG A 116 -35.05 55.30 -2.59
N ARG A 117 -36.15 55.38 -3.36
CA ARG A 117 -37.11 56.50 -3.27
C ARG A 117 -37.77 56.45 -1.90
N ARG A 118 -37.67 57.52 -1.12
CA ARG A 118 -38.42 57.69 0.14
C ARG A 118 -39.91 57.83 -0.19
N ALA A 119 -40.73 57.07 0.54
CA ALA A 119 -42.18 57.19 0.54
C ALA A 119 -42.63 58.57 1.06
N ARG A 120 -43.79 59.02 0.58
CA ARG A 120 -44.49 60.23 1.03
C ARG A 120 -45.04 60.07 2.45
#